data_AF-A0A286RLF7-F1
#
_entry.id   AF-A0A286RLF7-F1
#
_cell.length_a   1.000
_cell.length_b   1.000
_cell.length_c   1.000
_cell.angle_alpha   90.00
_cell.angle_beta   90.00
_cell.angle_gamma   90.00
#
_symmetry.space_group_name_H-M   'P 1'
#
loop_
_entity.id
_entity.type
_entity.pdbx_description
1 polymer ?
#
loop_
_entity_poly.entity_id
_entity_poly.type
_entity_poly.pdbx_seq_one_letter_code
_entity_poly.pdbx_strand_id
1 'polypeptide(L)'
;MSRAMYLLIGISTLACCCGALGAETVGLSSPGLPPSQFHANGVLAEDWGTLTVTLTGDGLAPGEQRLEAVALENVVPAARWSADFGQIRLQVTAYKAPVYPQGMDVLEVQLEETGGEPRSVTLNLQPSAQLGVGLSTARLGNRVVLSIPLETQRFLETRDWGYVIDTTPMPGWAKPEGDCDPGFANIRAGMGGIPIRYRFRVEKGGKVQVVLGLCESFYGQAGIRPLLCEVEGARPLLVDPVARWGQHKPGALLFTASDDDADGWVTITIRPVPGARDRNPILNVVWVFPTNVRLNLNKVISGALNDQARYYVDVGGKKDQPLLLTEGLRFPLELAAGEKRTLTFYVACAGGQAVVPELTAWTPESLFRAAREVWTGWAQR
;
A
#
# COMPACT_ATOMS: atom_id res chain seq x y z
N MET A 1 -22.59 -40.04 48.06
CA MET A 1 -21.34 -39.55 47.42
C MET A 1 -21.77 -38.60 46.31
N SER A 2 -21.92 -37.29 46.57
CA SER A 2 -20.91 -36.25 46.78
C SER A 2 -20.48 -35.57 45.46
N ARG A 3 -20.91 -34.30 45.30
CA ARG A 3 -20.24 -33.14 44.66
C ARG A 3 -20.05 -33.18 43.13
N ALA A 4 -20.19 -32.12 42.33
CA ALA A 4 -20.33 -30.67 42.51
C ALA A 4 -20.97 -30.12 41.21
N MET A 5 -22.08 -29.37 41.22
CA MET A 5 -22.18 -27.91 41.32
C MET A 5 -21.03 -27.11 40.68
N TYR A 6 -21.18 -26.76 39.40
CA TYR A 6 -20.57 -25.58 38.80
C TYR A 6 -21.68 -24.66 38.28
N LEU A 7 -21.94 -23.63 39.06
CA LEU A 7 -22.77 -22.48 38.74
C LEU A 7 -21.90 -21.52 37.93
N LEU A 8 -22.05 -21.50 36.60
CA LEU A 8 -21.42 -20.49 35.75
C LEU A 8 -22.33 -19.26 35.73
N ILE A 9 -21.96 -18.28 36.56
CA ILE A 9 -22.52 -16.94 36.55
C ILE A 9 -21.93 -16.24 35.31
N GLY A 10 -22.66 -16.25 34.20
CA GLY A 10 -22.42 -15.36 33.07
C GLY A 10 -23.02 -14.01 33.39
N ILE A 11 -22.18 -13.05 33.81
CA ILE A 11 -22.59 -11.64 33.93
C ILE A 11 -22.77 -11.11 32.51
N SER A 12 -24.02 -11.06 32.05
CA SER A 12 -24.41 -10.29 30.87
C SER A 12 -24.42 -8.81 31.25
N THR A 13 -23.38 -8.07 30.87
CA THR A 13 -23.36 -6.62 30.98
C THR A 13 -24.30 -6.03 29.93
N LEU A 14 -25.57 -5.88 30.31
CA LEU A 14 -26.55 -5.10 29.56
C LEU A 14 -26.18 -3.62 29.76
N ALA A 15 -25.53 -3.00 28.77
CA ALA A 15 -25.21 -1.58 28.80
C ALA A 15 -26.51 -0.77 28.67
N CYS A 16 -26.94 -0.21 29.80
CA CYS A 16 -28.10 0.66 29.90
C CYS A 16 -27.75 2.06 29.36
N CYS A 17 -28.50 2.52 28.37
CA CYS A 17 -28.39 3.86 27.79
C CYS A 17 -28.77 4.94 28.82
N CYS A 18 -27.79 5.64 29.39
CA CYS A 18 -28.01 6.87 30.16
C CYS A 18 -26.80 7.82 30.04
N GLY A 19 -27.01 8.99 29.44
CA GLY A 19 -26.17 10.19 29.58
C GLY A 19 -24.89 10.21 28.72
N ALA A 20 -24.88 11.07 27.69
CA ALA A 20 -23.72 11.33 26.84
C ALA A 20 -22.63 12.11 27.61
N LEU A 21 -21.85 11.38 28.41
CA LEU A 21 -20.44 11.69 28.65
C LEU A 21 -19.67 10.83 27.64
N GLY A 22 -18.79 11.45 26.85
CA GLY A 22 -18.03 10.74 25.80
C GLY A 22 -17.29 9.52 26.38
N ALA A 23 -17.35 8.39 25.69
CA ALA A 23 -16.63 7.19 26.13
C ALA A 23 -15.12 7.45 26.02
N GLU A 24 -14.34 7.07 27.04
CA GLU A 24 -12.87 7.16 26.97
C GLU A 24 -12.30 6.14 25.98
N THR A 25 -12.96 4.98 25.85
CA THR A 25 -12.60 3.90 24.91
C THR A 25 -13.84 3.12 24.49
N VAL A 26 -13.89 2.69 23.23
CA VAL A 26 -14.92 1.81 22.66
C VAL A 26 -14.25 0.57 22.10
N GLY A 27 -14.77 -0.61 22.47
CA GLY A 27 -14.28 -1.89 21.95
C GLY A 27 -14.88 -2.22 20.59
N LEU A 28 -14.05 -2.63 19.64
CA LEU A 28 -14.46 -3.20 18.36
C LEU A 28 -14.49 -4.71 18.47
N SER A 29 -15.66 -5.33 18.31
CA SER A 29 -15.81 -6.78 18.48
C SER A 29 -16.45 -7.42 17.25
N SER A 30 -16.21 -8.71 17.10
CA SER A 30 -16.92 -9.61 16.19
C SER A 30 -16.91 -10.99 16.84
N PRO A 31 -17.98 -11.80 16.72
CA PRO A 31 -18.03 -13.14 17.28
C PRO A 31 -16.79 -13.97 16.93
N GLY A 32 -16.16 -14.56 17.96
CA GLY A 32 -14.98 -15.43 17.81
C GLY A 32 -13.66 -14.73 17.55
N LEU A 33 -13.61 -13.39 17.56
CA LEU A 33 -12.39 -12.61 17.32
C LEU A 33 -12.00 -11.77 18.55
N PRO A 34 -10.70 -11.63 18.86
CA PRO A 34 -10.23 -10.70 19.89
C PRO A 34 -10.69 -9.27 19.59
N PRO A 35 -11.08 -8.48 20.61
CA PRO A 35 -11.52 -7.11 20.40
C PRO A 35 -10.33 -6.17 20.18
N SER A 36 -10.58 -5.09 19.45
CA SER A 36 -9.68 -3.94 19.30
C SER A 36 -10.21 -2.76 20.09
N GLN A 37 -9.39 -1.73 20.29
CA GLN A 37 -9.78 -0.57 21.10
C GLN A 37 -9.68 0.72 20.30
N PHE A 38 -10.73 1.54 20.35
CA PHE A 38 -10.73 2.88 19.79
C PHE A 38 -10.84 3.90 20.93
N HIS A 39 -9.90 4.83 21.02
CA HIS A 39 -9.77 5.76 22.14
C HIS A 39 -10.30 7.15 21.80
N ALA A 40 -10.68 7.92 22.82
CA ALA A 40 -11.31 9.24 22.68
C ALA A 40 -10.44 10.29 21.96
N ASN A 41 -9.14 10.05 21.84
CA ASN A 41 -8.18 10.89 21.12
C ASN A 41 -8.01 10.50 19.63
N GLY A 42 -8.90 9.67 19.07
CA GLY A 42 -8.84 9.25 17.66
C GLY A 42 -7.79 8.19 17.37
N VAL A 43 -7.40 7.40 18.38
CA VAL A 43 -6.39 6.35 18.27
C VAL A 43 -7.05 4.98 18.21
N LEU A 44 -6.71 4.20 17.19
CA LEU A 44 -6.99 2.75 17.13
C LEU A 44 -5.79 1.99 17.71
N ALA A 45 -6.04 1.10 18.65
CA ALA A 45 -5.04 0.28 19.31
C ALA A 45 -5.24 -1.22 19.01
N GLU A 46 -4.12 -1.87 18.69
CA GLU A 46 -3.98 -3.28 18.33
C GLU A 46 -2.72 -3.89 18.97
N ASP A 47 -2.56 -5.21 18.85
CA ASP A 47 -1.40 -5.93 19.41
C ASP A 47 -0.04 -5.49 18.84
N TRP A 48 -0.03 -4.92 17.63
CA TRP A 48 1.18 -4.44 16.96
C TRP A 48 1.49 -2.96 17.26
N GLY A 49 0.60 -2.23 17.94
CA GLY A 49 0.77 -0.83 18.27
C GLY A 49 -0.51 -0.02 18.10
N THR A 50 -0.34 1.25 17.74
CA THR A 50 -1.45 2.20 17.58
C THR A 50 -1.40 2.88 16.22
N LEU A 51 -2.58 3.28 15.72
CA LEU A 51 -2.77 4.10 14.53
C LEU A 51 -3.52 5.37 14.93
N THR A 52 -2.86 6.52 14.77
CA THR A 52 -3.48 7.83 15.04
C THR A 52 -3.91 8.47 13.75
N VAL A 53 -5.14 8.98 13.70
CA VAL A 53 -5.66 9.77 12.59
C VAL A 53 -5.57 11.24 12.95
N THR A 54 -4.83 12.03 12.18
CA THR A 54 -4.72 13.49 12.39
C THR A 54 -4.94 14.26 11.11
N LEU A 55 -5.32 15.54 11.25
CA LEU A 55 -5.53 16.46 10.14
C LEU A 55 -4.62 17.66 10.31
N THR A 56 -3.95 18.06 9.23
CA THR A 56 -3.10 19.25 9.19
C THR A 56 -3.48 20.14 8.01
N GLY A 57 -3.39 21.45 8.18
CA GLY A 57 -3.73 22.46 7.18
C GLY A 57 -3.75 23.85 7.81
N ASP A 58 -3.83 24.88 6.97
CA ASP A 58 -3.78 26.26 7.45
C ASP A 58 -4.95 26.57 8.38
N GLY A 59 -4.64 27.03 9.60
CA GLY A 59 -5.63 27.39 10.62
C GLY A 59 -6.39 26.20 11.23
N LEU A 60 -5.98 24.96 10.96
CA LEU A 60 -6.61 23.78 11.56
C LEU A 60 -6.02 23.48 12.95
N ALA A 61 -6.90 23.47 13.95
CA ALA A 61 -6.61 22.96 15.28
C ALA A 61 -7.78 22.06 15.72
N PRO A 62 -7.51 20.96 16.45
CA PRO A 62 -8.57 20.08 16.93
C PRO A 62 -9.46 20.84 17.93
N GLY A 63 -10.74 20.93 17.61
CA GLY A 63 -11.80 21.45 18.48
C GLY A 63 -12.37 20.36 19.38
N GLU A 64 -13.69 20.42 19.62
CA GLU A 64 -14.39 19.41 20.41
C GLU A 64 -14.26 18.02 19.78
N GLN A 65 -13.96 17.02 20.60
CA GLN A 65 -13.81 15.63 20.20
C GLN A 65 -14.84 14.77 20.91
N ARG A 66 -15.39 13.79 20.20
CA ARG A 66 -16.41 12.88 20.73
C ARG A 66 -16.16 11.48 20.23
N LEU A 67 -16.19 10.51 21.15
CA LEU A 67 -16.16 9.08 20.85
C LEU A 67 -17.44 8.41 21.32
N GLU A 68 -18.04 7.61 20.45
CA GLU A 68 -19.28 6.89 20.69
C GLU A 68 -19.23 5.45 20.19
N ALA A 69 -19.92 4.57 20.89
CA ALA A 69 -20.31 3.27 20.35
C ALA A 69 -21.56 3.46 19.48
N VAL A 70 -21.52 2.96 18.24
CA VAL A 70 -22.63 3.06 17.29
C VAL A 70 -22.93 1.68 16.69
N ALA A 71 -24.15 1.51 16.17
CA ALA A 71 -24.53 0.32 15.41
C ALA A 71 -24.78 0.72 13.95
N LEU A 72 -23.88 0.31 13.05
CA LEU A 72 -24.03 0.56 11.61
C LEU A 72 -25.16 -0.31 11.07
N GLU A 73 -26.08 0.33 10.33
CA GLU A 73 -27.35 -0.27 9.90
C GLU A 73 -28.13 -0.94 11.03
N ASN A 74 -27.97 -0.46 12.28
CA ASN A 74 -28.54 -1.05 13.50
C ASN A 74 -28.11 -2.50 13.79
N VAL A 75 -27.05 -3.00 13.14
CA VAL A 75 -26.63 -4.42 13.24
C VAL A 75 -25.15 -4.55 13.61
N VAL A 76 -24.25 -3.81 12.95
CA VAL A 76 -22.81 -4.00 13.11
C VAL A 76 -22.28 -3.05 14.19
N PRO A 77 -21.76 -3.54 15.33
CA PRO A 77 -21.13 -2.70 16.33
C PRO A 77 -19.88 -2.02 15.76
N ALA A 78 -19.77 -0.73 16.02
CA ALA A 78 -18.68 0.11 15.54
C ALA A 78 -18.34 1.18 16.60
N ALA A 79 -17.16 1.76 16.46
CA ALA A 79 -16.78 2.97 17.16
C ALA A 79 -16.80 4.14 16.18
N ARG A 80 -17.31 5.30 16.62
CA ARG A 80 -17.26 6.54 15.86
C ARG A 80 -16.58 7.61 16.69
N TRP A 81 -15.44 8.07 16.21
CA TRP A 81 -14.77 9.27 16.72
C TRP A 81 -15.04 10.42 15.77
N SER A 82 -15.27 11.61 16.30
CA SER A 82 -15.45 12.82 15.52
C SER A 82 -14.74 14.00 16.18
N ALA A 83 -14.20 14.89 15.35
CA ALA A 83 -13.57 16.12 15.79
C ALA A 83 -13.78 17.22 14.74
N ASP A 84 -14.09 18.43 15.20
CA ASP A 84 -14.18 19.60 14.34
C ASP A 84 -12.82 20.32 14.29
N PHE A 85 -12.28 20.56 13.10
CA PHE A 85 -11.06 21.29 12.81
C PHE A 85 -11.41 22.59 12.09
N GLY A 86 -11.88 23.58 12.83
CA GLY A 86 -12.41 24.82 12.26
C GLY A 86 -13.61 24.55 11.34
N GLN A 87 -13.43 24.72 10.02
CA GLN A 87 -14.46 24.49 9.01
C GLN A 87 -14.36 23.11 8.33
N ILE A 88 -13.65 22.17 8.96
CA ILE A 88 -13.58 20.79 8.52
C ILE A 88 -14.06 19.89 9.65
N ARG A 89 -15.05 19.05 9.39
CA ARG A 89 -15.43 17.98 10.30
C ARG A 89 -14.73 16.69 9.90
N LEU A 90 -14.01 16.09 10.84
CA LEU A 90 -13.37 14.78 10.69
C LEU A 90 -14.18 13.75 11.47
N GLN A 91 -14.61 12.68 10.80
CA GLN A 91 -15.28 11.55 11.41
C GLN A 91 -14.54 10.27 11.05
N VAL A 92 -14.18 9.47 12.04
CA VAL A 92 -13.54 8.16 11.87
C VAL A 92 -14.48 7.10 12.42
N THR A 93 -14.94 6.20 11.55
CA THR A 93 -15.75 5.05 11.92
C THR A 93 -14.92 3.78 11.79
N ALA A 94 -14.85 2.99 12.84
CA ALA A 94 -14.11 1.73 12.86
C ALA A 94 -15.06 0.58 13.19
N TYR A 95 -14.98 -0.52 12.46
CA TYR A 95 -15.71 -1.75 12.75
C TYR A 95 -14.89 -2.98 12.39
N LYS A 96 -15.21 -4.13 12.99
CA LYS A 96 -14.50 -5.38 12.75
C LYS A 96 -15.18 -6.21 11.66
N ALA A 97 -14.46 -6.55 10.61
CA ALA A 97 -14.89 -7.44 9.54
C ALA A 97 -14.32 -8.87 9.72
N PRO A 98 -15.15 -9.93 9.58
CA PRO A 98 -14.76 -11.31 9.84
C PRO A 98 -14.03 -11.93 8.64
N VAL A 99 -12.78 -11.54 8.42
CA VAL A 99 -11.87 -12.18 7.44
C VAL A 99 -11.12 -13.35 8.09
N TYR A 100 -11.29 -14.57 7.59
CA TYR A 100 -10.56 -15.72 8.15
C TYR A 100 -9.03 -15.56 7.97
N PRO A 101 -8.19 -15.90 8.98
CA PRO A 101 -8.56 -16.49 10.26
C PRO A 101 -8.84 -15.53 11.42
N GLN A 102 -8.45 -14.25 11.33
CA GLN A 102 -8.33 -13.38 12.52
C GLN A 102 -9.09 -12.05 12.44
N GLY A 103 -9.85 -11.86 11.38
CA GLY A 103 -10.56 -10.63 11.09
C GLY A 103 -9.65 -9.50 10.63
N MET A 104 -10.30 -8.37 10.37
CA MET A 104 -9.65 -7.12 10.00
C MET A 104 -10.52 -5.98 10.49
N ASP A 105 -9.91 -4.93 11.02
CA ASP A 105 -10.63 -3.69 11.28
C ASP A 105 -10.71 -2.86 10.01
N VAL A 106 -11.91 -2.35 9.72
CA VAL A 106 -12.14 -1.40 8.65
C VAL A 106 -12.25 -0.03 9.27
N LEU A 107 -11.43 0.90 8.78
CA LEU A 107 -11.38 2.28 9.24
C LEU A 107 -11.85 3.20 8.09
N GLU A 108 -13.01 3.80 8.26
CA GLU A 108 -13.57 4.79 7.33
C GLU A 108 -13.33 6.20 7.90
N VAL A 109 -12.54 6.99 7.18
CA VAL A 109 -12.22 8.37 7.53
C VAL A 109 -12.98 9.30 6.59
N GLN A 110 -14.00 9.97 7.12
CA GLN A 110 -14.81 10.95 6.41
C GLN A 110 -14.38 12.37 6.79
N LEU A 111 -14.12 13.19 5.78
CA LEU A 111 -13.92 14.63 5.91
C LEU A 111 -15.13 15.34 5.30
N GLU A 112 -15.65 16.35 5.98
CA GLU A 112 -16.72 17.22 5.52
C GLU A 112 -16.26 18.68 5.61
N GLU A 113 -16.32 19.40 4.49
CA GLU A 113 -16.14 20.86 4.47
C GLU A 113 -17.45 21.52 4.94
N THR A 114 -17.39 22.33 5.99
CA THR A 114 -18.58 22.91 6.66
C THR A 114 -18.68 24.43 6.51
N GLY A 115 -17.69 25.06 5.90
CA GLY A 115 -17.55 26.50 5.73
C GLY A 115 -18.17 27.08 4.47
N GLY A 116 -18.43 26.26 3.46
CA GLY A 116 -18.95 26.69 2.16
C GLY A 116 -17.87 27.23 1.21
N GLU A 117 -16.59 26.99 1.49
CA GLU A 117 -15.46 27.39 0.64
C GLU A 117 -14.52 26.20 0.38
N PRO A 118 -13.87 26.10 -0.79
CA PRO A 118 -12.88 25.06 -1.04
C PRO A 118 -11.70 25.12 -0.04
N ARG A 119 -11.22 23.95 0.39
CA ARG A 119 -10.13 23.84 1.38
C ARG A 119 -9.15 22.74 1.06
N SER A 120 -7.87 23.05 1.21
CA SER A 120 -6.77 22.09 1.11
C SER A 120 -6.42 21.57 2.51
N VAL A 121 -6.42 20.27 2.69
CA VAL A 121 -6.07 19.62 3.96
C VAL A 121 -5.17 18.42 3.72
N THR A 122 -4.40 18.01 4.71
CA THR A 122 -3.65 16.76 4.68
C THR A 122 -4.12 15.85 5.81
N LEU A 123 -4.68 14.71 5.45
CA LEU A 123 -4.95 13.62 6.38
C LEU A 123 -3.64 12.85 6.62
N ASN A 124 -3.31 12.60 7.87
CA ASN A 124 -2.14 11.82 8.25
C ASN A 124 -2.56 10.58 9.03
N LEU A 125 -1.99 9.43 8.66
CA LEU A 125 -2.04 8.21 9.44
C LEU A 125 -0.67 7.95 10.06
N GLN A 126 -0.63 7.96 11.39
CA GLN A 126 0.61 7.86 12.16
C GLN A 126 0.61 6.56 12.98
N PRO A 127 1.27 5.50 12.50
CA PRO A 127 1.53 4.32 13.30
C PRO A 127 2.56 4.64 14.38
N SER A 128 2.39 4.11 15.61
CA SER A 128 3.39 4.26 16.68
C SER A 128 4.59 3.34 16.53
N ALA A 129 4.43 2.22 15.81
CA ALA A 129 5.53 1.35 15.44
C ALA A 129 6.26 1.90 14.20
N GLN A 130 7.57 1.69 14.13
CA GLN A 130 8.32 1.96 12.91
C GLN A 130 7.95 0.91 11.86
N LEU A 131 7.11 1.28 10.91
CA LEU A 131 6.64 0.40 9.85
C LEU A 131 7.46 0.57 8.58
N GLY A 132 7.68 -0.53 7.87
CA GLY A 132 8.07 -0.48 6.46
C GLY A 132 6.83 -0.10 5.64
N VAL A 133 6.78 1.15 5.16
CA VAL A 133 5.63 1.70 4.44
C VAL A 133 5.87 1.63 2.94
N GLY A 134 4.96 0.98 2.22
CA GLY A 134 4.85 1.01 0.76
C GLY A 134 3.56 1.69 0.30
N LEU A 135 3.32 1.70 -1.01
CA LEU A 135 2.14 2.38 -1.58
C LEU A 135 0.82 1.75 -1.12
N SER A 136 0.76 0.43 -0.98
CA SER A 136 -0.48 -0.30 -0.70
C SER A 136 -0.54 -0.93 0.69
N THR A 137 0.59 -1.03 1.38
CA THR A 137 0.67 -1.67 2.70
C THR A 137 1.71 -1.01 3.59
N ALA A 138 1.49 -1.05 4.91
CA ALA A 138 2.52 -0.83 5.91
C ALA A 138 2.75 -2.11 6.73
N ARG A 139 4.02 -2.41 7.02
CA ARG A 139 4.45 -3.69 7.57
C ARG A 139 5.25 -3.54 8.85
N LEU A 140 5.00 -4.44 9.80
CA LEU A 140 5.85 -4.68 10.97
C LEU A 140 6.60 -6.00 10.75
N GLY A 141 7.88 -5.93 10.39
CA GLY A 141 8.61 -7.09 9.88
C GLY A 141 7.92 -7.67 8.64
N ASN A 142 7.53 -8.95 8.69
CA ASN A 142 6.83 -9.61 7.58
C ASN A 142 5.29 -9.49 7.65
N ARG A 143 4.74 -8.92 8.72
CA ARG A 143 3.30 -8.80 8.94
C ARG A 143 2.77 -7.53 8.30
N VAL A 144 1.78 -7.64 7.43
CA VAL A 144 1.02 -6.48 6.93
C VAL A 144 0.05 -6.03 8.03
N VAL A 145 0.25 -4.84 8.58
CA VAL A 145 -0.57 -4.31 9.69
C VAL A 145 -1.57 -3.25 9.24
N LEU A 146 -1.31 -2.62 8.10
CA LEU A 146 -2.19 -1.63 7.48
C LEU A 146 -2.18 -1.82 5.98
N SER A 147 -3.34 -1.71 5.36
CA SER A 147 -3.53 -1.75 3.92
C SER A 147 -4.30 -0.53 3.44
N ILE A 148 -3.89 -0.03 2.28
CA ILE A 148 -4.41 1.18 1.65
C ILE A 148 -5.09 0.75 0.34
N PRO A 149 -6.42 0.67 0.30
CA PRO A 149 -7.18 0.34 -0.91
C PRO A 149 -6.84 1.23 -2.10
N LEU A 150 -6.98 0.71 -3.32
CA LEU A 150 -6.58 1.40 -4.56
C LEU A 150 -7.23 2.78 -4.71
N GLU A 151 -8.49 2.90 -4.32
CA GLU A 151 -9.26 4.15 -4.31
C GLU A 151 -8.71 5.21 -3.35
N THR A 152 -7.99 4.78 -2.31
CA THR A 152 -7.33 5.64 -1.34
C THR A 152 -5.89 5.97 -1.77
N GLN A 153 -5.20 5.03 -2.44
CA GLN A 153 -3.81 5.20 -2.89
C GLN A 153 -3.62 6.41 -3.82
N ARG A 154 -4.64 6.78 -4.62
CA ARG A 154 -4.59 7.94 -5.52
C ARG A 154 -4.36 9.27 -4.81
N PHE A 155 -4.62 9.34 -3.50
CA PHE A 155 -4.42 10.53 -2.69
C PHE A 155 -3.08 10.53 -1.97
N LEU A 156 -2.27 9.46 -2.08
CA LEU A 156 -0.96 9.43 -1.45
C LEU A 156 -0.04 10.46 -2.07
N GLU A 157 0.68 11.16 -1.21
CA GLU A 157 1.76 12.04 -1.63
C GLU A 157 2.93 11.20 -2.17
N THR A 158 3.21 11.35 -3.46
CA THR A 158 4.19 10.54 -4.18
C THR A 158 5.20 11.41 -4.92
N ARG A 159 6.40 10.86 -5.15
CA ARG A 159 7.39 11.39 -6.09
C ARG A 159 6.93 11.12 -7.52
N ASP A 160 7.49 11.85 -8.48
CA ASP A 160 7.23 11.61 -9.91
C ASP A 160 7.66 10.22 -10.39
N TRP A 161 8.51 9.52 -9.64
CA TRP A 161 8.84 8.13 -9.90
C TRP A 161 9.41 7.44 -8.66
N GLY A 162 9.38 6.11 -8.64
CA GLY A 162 10.03 5.30 -7.62
C GLY A 162 9.54 3.86 -7.57
N TYR A 163 10.15 3.05 -6.72
CA TYR A 163 9.68 1.69 -6.46
C TYR A 163 8.43 1.70 -5.56
N VAL A 164 7.52 0.77 -5.82
CA VAL A 164 6.20 0.68 -5.19
C VAL A 164 6.15 -0.39 -4.09
N ILE A 165 6.90 -1.47 -4.31
CA ILE A 165 6.97 -2.62 -3.42
C ILE A 165 8.39 -2.66 -2.83
N ASP A 166 8.48 -2.77 -1.51
CA ASP A 166 9.76 -2.90 -0.84
C ASP A 166 10.43 -4.24 -1.21
N THR A 167 11.42 -4.14 -2.08
CA THR A 167 12.24 -5.24 -2.60
C THR A 167 13.68 -4.97 -2.23
N THR A 168 14.50 -6.00 -2.04
CA THR A 168 15.81 -5.85 -1.41
C THR A 168 16.80 -5.17 -2.36
N PRO A 169 17.34 -3.98 -2.02
CA PRO A 169 18.44 -3.39 -2.78
C PRO A 169 19.74 -4.16 -2.50
N MET A 170 20.53 -4.43 -3.54
CA MET A 170 21.83 -5.11 -3.43
C MET A 170 22.87 -4.38 -4.29
N PRO A 171 23.45 -3.28 -3.78
CA PRO A 171 24.52 -2.56 -4.47
C PRO A 171 25.74 -3.45 -4.70
N GLY A 172 26.36 -3.36 -5.89
CA GLY A 172 27.56 -4.11 -6.26
C GLY A 172 27.41 -5.62 -6.36
N TRP A 173 26.16 -6.13 -6.37
CA TRP A 173 25.89 -7.55 -6.47
C TRP A 173 26.27 -8.13 -7.84
N ALA A 174 25.99 -7.39 -8.91
CA ALA A 174 26.31 -7.80 -10.26
C ALA A 174 27.76 -7.45 -10.62
N LYS A 175 28.35 -8.25 -11.50
CA LYS A 175 29.72 -8.11 -11.98
C LYS A 175 29.69 -7.97 -13.51
N PRO A 176 29.22 -6.84 -14.05
CA PRO A 176 29.10 -6.69 -15.50
C PRO A 176 30.47 -6.69 -16.17
N GLU A 177 30.56 -7.35 -17.31
CA GLU A 177 31.75 -7.41 -18.16
C GLU A 177 31.60 -6.53 -19.40
N GLY A 178 32.65 -5.76 -19.71
CA GLY A 178 32.70 -4.85 -20.85
C GLY A 178 32.22 -3.43 -20.50
N ASP A 179 32.31 -2.54 -21.48
CA ASP A 179 31.91 -1.14 -21.32
C ASP A 179 30.38 -1.03 -21.14
N CYS A 180 29.96 -0.62 -19.95
CA CYS A 180 28.55 -0.49 -19.60
C CYS A 180 28.32 0.61 -18.56
N ASP A 181 27.07 1.00 -18.41
CA ASP A 181 26.60 1.90 -17.36
C ASP A 181 26.89 1.32 -15.97
N PRO A 182 27.44 2.11 -15.02
CA PRO A 182 27.74 1.63 -13.67
C PRO A 182 26.53 1.06 -12.92
N GLY A 183 25.30 1.47 -13.26
CA GLY A 183 24.08 0.95 -12.66
C GLY A 183 23.88 -0.56 -12.88
N PHE A 184 24.51 -1.15 -13.92
CA PHE A 184 24.48 -2.60 -14.11
C PHE A 184 25.11 -3.39 -12.96
N ALA A 185 25.96 -2.78 -12.12
CA ALA A 185 26.53 -3.44 -10.95
C ALA A 185 25.53 -3.61 -9.78
N ASN A 186 24.45 -2.83 -9.78
CA ASN A 186 23.45 -2.84 -8.72
C ASN A 186 22.20 -3.62 -9.15
N ILE A 187 21.44 -4.11 -8.18
CA ILE A 187 20.10 -4.66 -8.42
C ILE A 187 19.13 -4.31 -7.29
N ARG A 188 17.84 -4.41 -7.60
CA ARG A 188 16.86 -4.89 -6.63
C ARG A 188 16.56 -6.35 -6.87
N ALA A 189 16.33 -7.09 -5.80
CA ALA A 189 15.93 -8.48 -5.81
C ALA A 189 14.55 -8.67 -5.16
N GLY A 190 13.66 -9.34 -5.89
CA GLY A 190 12.33 -9.72 -5.43
C GLY A 190 12.32 -11.02 -4.62
N MET A 191 12.84 -10.99 -3.39
CA MET A 191 13.04 -12.21 -2.60
C MET A 191 11.73 -13.02 -2.43
N GLY A 192 11.81 -14.33 -2.67
CA GLY A 192 10.67 -15.24 -2.52
C GLY A 192 9.60 -15.14 -3.60
N GLY A 193 9.88 -14.50 -4.74
CA GLY A 193 8.88 -14.30 -5.80
C GLY A 193 8.11 -13.00 -5.71
N ILE A 194 8.52 -12.08 -4.83
CA ILE A 194 7.96 -10.73 -4.75
C ILE A 194 8.28 -9.99 -6.06
N PRO A 195 7.31 -9.43 -6.77
CA PRO A 195 7.57 -8.64 -7.97
C PRO A 195 8.38 -7.37 -7.66
N ILE A 196 9.28 -7.00 -8.55
CA ILE A 196 9.87 -5.65 -8.55
C ILE A 196 8.92 -4.74 -9.34
N ARG A 197 8.50 -3.62 -8.75
CA ARG A 197 7.57 -2.68 -9.38
C ARG A 197 8.01 -1.24 -9.25
N TYR A 198 7.98 -0.52 -10.36
CA TYR A 198 8.22 0.92 -10.45
C TYR A 198 7.04 1.62 -11.11
N ARG A 199 6.85 2.90 -10.80
CA ARG A 199 5.96 3.80 -11.54
C ARG A 199 6.71 5.07 -11.94
N PHE A 200 6.33 5.62 -13.09
CA PHE A 200 6.89 6.86 -13.63
C PHE A 200 5.77 7.76 -14.10
N ARG A 201 5.80 9.03 -13.69
CA ARG A 201 4.81 10.03 -14.07
C ARG A 201 4.95 10.36 -15.54
N VAL A 202 3.82 10.32 -16.25
CA VAL A 202 3.70 10.70 -17.66
C VAL A 202 2.50 11.61 -17.85
N GLU A 203 2.37 12.18 -19.05
CA GLU A 203 1.10 12.82 -19.44
C GLU A 203 0.01 11.75 -19.52
N LYS A 204 -1.23 12.09 -19.13
CA LYS A 204 -2.35 11.14 -19.17
C LYS A 204 -2.59 10.62 -20.58
N GLY A 205 -2.62 9.30 -20.76
CA GLY A 205 -2.70 8.68 -22.08
C GLY A 205 -1.42 8.80 -22.91
N GLY A 206 -0.34 9.29 -22.30
CA GLY A 206 0.92 9.61 -22.93
C GLY A 206 1.71 8.35 -23.31
N LYS A 207 2.67 8.52 -24.22
CA LYS A 207 3.55 7.46 -24.71
C LYS A 207 4.99 7.74 -24.34
N VAL A 208 5.73 6.70 -24.00
CA VAL A 208 7.17 6.77 -23.69
C VAL A 208 7.89 5.54 -24.22
N GLN A 209 9.22 5.62 -24.32
CA GLN A 209 10.07 4.46 -24.58
C GLN A 209 10.74 4.03 -23.27
N VAL A 210 10.52 2.79 -22.85
CA VAL A 210 11.11 2.24 -21.62
C VAL A 210 12.20 1.25 -22.00
N VAL A 211 13.38 1.40 -21.40
CA VAL A 211 14.47 0.43 -21.49
C VAL A 211 14.73 -0.19 -20.13
N LEU A 212 14.73 -1.52 -20.07
CA LEU A 212 15.07 -2.29 -18.88
C LEU A 212 16.46 -2.91 -19.03
N GLY A 213 17.38 -2.58 -18.12
CA GLY A 213 18.72 -3.15 -18.04
C GLY A 213 18.77 -4.36 -17.12
N LEU A 214 19.35 -5.46 -17.61
CA LEU A 214 19.54 -6.72 -16.89
C LEU A 214 20.98 -7.22 -17.00
N CYS A 215 21.55 -7.73 -15.91
CA CYS A 215 22.84 -8.42 -15.90
C CYS A 215 22.84 -9.54 -14.85
N GLU A 216 22.65 -10.78 -15.28
CA GLU A 216 22.70 -11.96 -14.41
C GLU A 216 24.15 -12.30 -14.06
N SER A 217 24.49 -12.25 -12.77
CA SER A 217 25.87 -12.49 -12.31
C SER A 217 25.99 -13.68 -11.35
N PHE A 218 24.88 -14.27 -10.90
CA PHE A 218 24.90 -15.37 -9.95
C PHE A 218 24.81 -16.73 -10.65
N TYR A 219 23.96 -16.85 -11.66
CA TYR A 219 23.82 -18.08 -12.42
C TYR A 219 24.58 -18.03 -13.74
N GLY A 220 25.35 -19.10 -14.02
CA GLY A 220 26.00 -19.32 -15.32
C GLY A 220 25.17 -20.13 -16.31
N GLN A 221 24.02 -20.69 -15.88
CA GLN A 221 23.20 -21.58 -16.69
C GLN A 221 21.85 -20.94 -17.03
N ALA A 222 21.44 -21.05 -18.29
CA ALA A 222 20.09 -20.73 -18.74
C ALA A 222 19.03 -21.64 -18.08
N GLY A 223 17.80 -21.15 -17.99
CA GLY A 223 16.61 -21.79 -17.44
C GLY A 223 16.42 -21.61 -15.94
N ILE A 224 17.39 -21.03 -15.23
CA ILE A 224 17.34 -20.93 -13.76
C ILE A 224 16.46 -19.77 -13.29
N ARG A 225 16.71 -18.57 -13.80
CA ARG A 225 16.00 -17.34 -13.44
C ARG A 225 15.43 -16.61 -14.68
N PRO A 226 14.53 -17.22 -15.45
CA PRO A 226 13.79 -16.50 -16.47
C PRO A 226 12.81 -15.53 -15.83
N LEU A 227 12.70 -14.35 -16.44
CA LEU A 227 11.89 -13.22 -15.98
C LEU A 227 10.75 -12.95 -16.95
N LEU A 228 9.60 -12.56 -16.40
CA LEU A 228 8.52 -11.91 -17.14
C LEU A 228 8.61 -10.40 -16.88
N CYS A 229 8.87 -9.63 -17.94
CA CYS A 229 8.95 -8.19 -17.91
C CYS A 229 7.67 -7.59 -18.49
N GLU A 230 6.95 -6.85 -17.67
CA GLU A 230 5.68 -6.19 -18.01
C GLU A 230 5.90 -4.68 -17.93
N VAL A 231 5.55 -3.97 -19.00
CA VAL A 231 5.53 -2.51 -19.04
C VAL A 231 4.16 -2.11 -19.59
N GLU A 232 3.51 -1.17 -18.92
CA GLU A 232 2.18 -0.71 -19.30
C GLU A 232 2.10 -0.25 -20.77
N GLY A 233 1.00 -0.61 -21.44
CA GLY A 233 0.81 -0.35 -22.88
C GLY A 233 1.69 -1.18 -23.82
N ALA A 234 2.59 -2.02 -23.30
CA ALA A 234 3.49 -2.83 -24.11
C ALA A 234 3.18 -4.33 -23.98
N ARG A 235 3.53 -5.10 -25.02
CA ARG A 235 3.47 -6.57 -24.96
C ARG A 235 4.47 -7.08 -23.92
N PRO A 236 4.06 -7.94 -22.96
CA PRO A 236 4.99 -8.56 -22.03
C PRO A 236 6.10 -9.34 -22.74
N LEU A 237 7.32 -9.28 -22.20
CA LEU A 237 8.47 -10.02 -22.70
C LEU A 237 8.97 -11.02 -21.67
N LEU A 238 9.09 -12.28 -22.10
CA LEU A 238 9.83 -13.30 -21.36
C LEU A 238 11.31 -13.20 -21.75
N VAL A 239 12.19 -13.14 -20.76
CA VAL A 239 13.64 -13.12 -20.98
C VAL A 239 14.33 -14.05 -20.01
N ASP A 240 15.29 -14.80 -20.52
CA ASP A 240 16.34 -15.40 -19.69
C ASP A 240 17.63 -14.63 -19.99
N PRO A 241 18.15 -13.84 -19.03
CA PRO A 241 19.33 -13.04 -19.28
C PRO A 241 20.56 -13.87 -19.69
N VAL A 242 20.73 -15.07 -19.11
CA VAL A 242 21.86 -15.95 -19.42
C VAL A 242 21.70 -16.55 -20.80
N ALA A 243 20.50 -17.02 -21.15
CA ALA A 243 20.25 -17.56 -22.50
C ALA A 243 20.42 -16.50 -23.59
N ARG A 244 20.07 -15.24 -23.29
CA ARG A 244 20.05 -14.15 -24.26
C ARG A 244 21.40 -13.46 -24.43
N TRP A 245 22.12 -13.22 -23.33
CA TRP A 245 23.36 -12.43 -23.34
C TRP A 245 24.54 -13.16 -22.72
N GLY A 246 24.29 -14.13 -21.83
CA GLY A 246 25.32 -14.82 -21.05
C GLY A 246 25.45 -14.28 -19.63
N GLN A 247 26.15 -15.03 -18.79
CA GLN A 247 26.48 -14.57 -17.44
C GLN A 247 27.40 -13.35 -17.51
N HIS A 248 27.21 -12.40 -16.58
CA HIS A 248 27.97 -11.16 -16.48
C HIS A 248 27.83 -10.22 -17.68
N LYS A 249 26.94 -10.49 -18.64
CA LYS A 249 26.75 -9.65 -19.81
C LYS A 249 25.58 -8.69 -19.63
N PRO A 250 25.82 -7.37 -19.62
CA PRO A 250 24.76 -6.38 -19.65
C PRO A 250 23.88 -6.52 -20.89
N GLY A 251 22.57 -6.53 -20.68
CA GLY A 251 21.56 -6.60 -21.72
C GLY A 251 20.47 -5.57 -21.50
N ALA A 252 19.77 -5.22 -22.57
CA ALA A 252 18.66 -4.27 -22.53
C ALA A 252 17.44 -4.78 -23.31
N LEU A 253 16.26 -4.50 -22.77
CA LEU A 253 14.97 -4.70 -23.42
C LEU A 253 14.31 -3.35 -23.68
N LEU A 254 13.82 -3.12 -24.90
CA LEU A 254 13.09 -1.92 -25.28
C LEU A 254 11.58 -2.20 -25.34
N PHE A 255 10.80 -1.30 -24.75
CA PHE A 255 9.34 -1.30 -24.78
C PHE A 255 8.85 0.05 -25.30
N THR A 256 7.89 0.01 -26.21
CA THR A 256 7.05 1.17 -26.53
C THR A 256 5.86 1.12 -25.58
N ALA A 257 5.85 2.01 -24.59
CA ALA A 257 4.88 2.01 -23.50
C ALA A 257 3.87 3.14 -23.65
N SER A 258 2.71 2.95 -23.04
CA SER A 258 1.67 3.97 -22.88
C SER A 258 1.02 3.84 -21.51
N ASP A 259 0.57 4.98 -21.01
CA ASP A 259 -0.42 5.06 -19.93
C ASP A 259 -1.77 4.67 -20.54
N ASP A 260 -2.16 3.40 -20.43
CA ASP A 260 -3.31 2.84 -21.13
C ASP A 260 -4.62 3.12 -20.39
N ASP A 261 -4.56 3.31 -19.06
CA ASP A 261 -5.71 3.61 -18.21
C ASP A 261 -5.91 5.11 -17.96
N ALA A 262 -5.02 5.95 -18.47
CA ALA A 262 -5.00 7.41 -18.38
C ALA A 262 -4.91 7.94 -16.94
N ASP A 263 -4.28 7.18 -16.04
CA ASP A 263 -4.07 7.58 -14.64
C ASP A 263 -2.85 8.53 -14.45
N GLY A 264 -2.09 8.76 -15.53
CA GLY A 264 -0.91 9.61 -15.56
C GLY A 264 0.37 8.90 -15.13
N TRP A 265 0.39 7.57 -15.16
CA TRP A 265 1.56 6.77 -14.84
C TRP A 265 1.84 5.72 -15.89
N VAL A 266 3.10 5.30 -15.98
CA VAL A 266 3.47 4.03 -16.62
C VAL A 266 4.03 3.12 -15.55
N THR A 267 3.42 1.94 -15.42
CA THR A 267 3.85 0.90 -14.47
C THR A 267 4.78 -0.12 -15.11
N ILE A 268 5.89 -0.42 -14.42
CA ILE A 268 6.82 -1.50 -14.78
C ILE A 268 6.74 -2.57 -13.72
N THR A 269 6.58 -3.84 -14.12
CA THR A 269 6.63 -4.99 -13.20
C THR A 269 7.54 -6.09 -13.73
N ILE A 270 8.45 -6.57 -12.88
CA ILE A 270 9.32 -7.72 -13.16
C ILE A 270 8.95 -8.87 -12.22
N ARG A 271 8.66 -10.04 -12.79
CA ARG A 271 8.22 -11.22 -12.05
C ARG A 271 9.08 -12.43 -12.44
N PRO A 272 9.21 -13.44 -11.56
CA PRO A 272 9.72 -14.73 -12.02
C PRO A 272 8.70 -15.35 -12.99
N VAL A 273 9.18 -16.03 -14.02
CA VAL A 273 8.29 -16.88 -14.84
C VAL A 273 7.67 -17.95 -13.94
N PRO A 274 6.36 -18.26 -14.08
CA PRO A 274 5.72 -19.34 -13.32
C PRO A 274 6.50 -20.65 -13.43
N GLY A 275 6.82 -21.27 -12.29
CA GLY A 275 7.59 -22.51 -12.23
C GLY A 275 9.11 -22.36 -12.39
N ALA A 276 9.64 -21.15 -12.49
CA ALA A 276 11.09 -20.90 -12.51
C ALA A 276 11.78 -21.51 -11.27
N ARG A 277 12.98 -22.08 -11.48
CA ARG A 277 13.75 -22.74 -10.42
C ARG A 277 14.20 -21.75 -9.36
N ASP A 278 14.71 -20.59 -9.77
CA ASP A 278 14.84 -19.44 -8.90
C ASP A 278 13.68 -18.47 -9.16
N ARG A 279 12.98 -18.12 -8.07
CA ARG A 279 11.84 -17.22 -8.08
C ARG A 279 12.20 -15.78 -7.74
N ASN A 280 13.46 -15.44 -7.52
CA ASN A 280 13.86 -14.08 -7.17
C ASN A 280 14.08 -13.24 -8.43
N PRO A 281 13.13 -12.41 -8.92
CA PRO A 281 13.40 -11.54 -10.04
C PRO A 281 14.47 -10.51 -9.69
N ILE A 282 15.21 -10.07 -10.69
CA ILE A 282 16.23 -9.02 -10.57
C ILE A 282 16.00 -7.94 -11.62
N LEU A 283 16.42 -6.71 -11.31
CA LEU A 283 16.45 -5.59 -12.23
C LEU A 283 17.65 -4.70 -11.88
N ASN A 284 18.42 -4.28 -12.88
CA ASN A 284 19.65 -3.50 -12.66
C ASN A 284 19.47 -2.02 -12.98
N VAL A 285 18.77 -1.69 -14.07
CA VAL A 285 18.64 -0.29 -14.52
C VAL A 285 17.30 -0.06 -15.21
N VAL A 286 16.74 1.14 -15.08
CA VAL A 286 15.60 1.59 -15.87
C VAL A 286 15.93 2.92 -16.53
N TRP A 287 15.61 3.03 -17.82
CA TRP A 287 15.55 4.31 -18.51
C TRP A 287 14.15 4.55 -19.07
N VAL A 288 13.67 5.77 -18.97
CA VAL A 288 12.43 6.22 -19.61
C VAL A 288 12.75 7.41 -20.49
N PHE A 289 12.55 7.25 -21.80
CA PHE A 289 12.83 8.26 -22.80
C PHE A 289 11.53 8.82 -23.40
N PRO A 290 11.53 10.10 -23.78
CA PRO A 290 10.54 10.62 -24.70
C PRO A 290 10.50 9.84 -26.03
N THR A 291 9.34 9.81 -26.71
CA THR A 291 9.16 9.04 -27.95
C THR A 291 9.91 9.60 -29.16
N ASN A 292 10.34 10.86 -29.12
CA ASN A 292 11.12 11.50 -30.18
C ASN A 292 12.61 11.15 -30.13
N VAL A 293 13.09 10.51 -29.06
CA VAL A 293 14.50 10.08 -28.95
C VAL A 293 14.72 8.82 -29.78
N ARG A 294 15.68 8.86 -30.71
CA ARG A 294 16.08 7.67 -31.48
C ARG A 294 17.06 6.82 -30.67
N LEU A 295 16.58 5.69 -30.16
CA LEU A 295 17.37 4.83 -29.29
C LEU A 295 18.32 3.91 -30.06
N ASN A 296 19.55 3.80 -29.55
CA ASN A 296 20.51 2.76 -29.89
C ASN A 296 20.86 2.02 -28.60
N LEU A 297 20.49 0.74 -28.50
CA LEU A 297 20.61 0.00 -27.24
C LEU A 297 22.06 -0.14 -26.75
N ASN A 298 23.06 -0.22 -27.64
CA ASN A 298 24.46 -0.25 -27.20
C ASN A 298 24.89 1.08 -26.55
N LYS A 299 24.36 2.21 -27.05
CA LYS A 299 24.57 3.52 -26.43
C LYS A 299 23.80 3.69 -25.12
N VAL A 300 22.63 3.06 -24.97
CA VAL A 300 21.93 3.00 -23.67
C VAL A 300 22.71 2.14 -22.69
N ILE A 301 23.12 0.94 -23.09
CA ILE A 301 23.88 -0.01 -22.25
C ILE A 301 25.18 0.60 -21.74
N SER A 302 25.89 1.39 -22.57
CA SER A 302 27.11 2.10 -22.17
C SER A 302 26.87 3.36 -21.33
N GLY A 303 25.62 3.76 -21.09
CA GLY A 303 25.27 4.99 -20.37
C GLY A 303 25.39 6.27 -21.20
N ALA A 304 25.80 6.18 -22.47
CA ALA A 304 26.01 7.34 -23.36
C ALA A 304 24.71 8.10 -23.70
N LEU A 305 23.54 7.57 -23.35
CA LEU A 305 22.24 8.23 -23.53
C LEU A 305 21.55 8.62 -22.21
N ASN A 306 22.21 8.50 -21.06
CA ASN A 306 21.59 8.79 -19.76
C ASN A 306 20.98 10.19 -19.70
N ASP A 307 21.70 11.20 -20.20
CA ASP A 307 21.26 12.60 -20.16
C ASP A 307 20.06 12.89 -21.08
N GLN A 308 19.69 11.96 -21.98
CA GLN A 308 18.51 12.08 -22.83
C GLN A 308 17.28 11.38 -22.22
N ALA A 309 17.47 10.60 -21.16
CA ALA A 309 16.37 9.97 -20.46
C ALA A 309 15.63 10.99 -19.60
N ARG A 310 14.29 10.99 -19.65
CA ARG A 310 13.47 11.74 -18.68
C ARG A 310 13.67 11.17 -17.28
N TYR A 311 13.76 9.84 -17.17
CA TYR A 311 14.10 9.15 -15.93
C TYR A 311 15.22 8.14 -16.18
N TYR A 312 16.22 8.16 -15.31
CA TYR A 312 17.28 7.17 -15.23
C TYR A 312 17.34 6.65 -13.79
N VAL A 313 17.23 5.35 -13.62
CA VAL A 313 17.21 4.68 -12.31
C VAL A 313 18.36 3.69 -12.22
N ASP A 314 19.29 3.98 -11.34
CA ASP A 314 20.33 3.06 -10.86
C ASP A 314 19.69 2.12 -9.83
N VAL A 315 19.08 1.01 -10.28
CA VAL A 315 18.17 0.21 -9.45
C VAL A 315 18.91 -0.47 -8.30
N GLY A 316 18.43 -0.22 -7.08
CA GLY A 316 19.08 -0.65 -5.84
C GLY A 316 20.37 0.09 -5.50
N GLY A 317 20.78 1.05 -6.34
CA GLY A 317 21.93 1.91 -6.13
C GLY A 317 21.56 3.26 -5.51
N LYS A 318 22.42 4.27 -5.72
CA LYS A 318 22.30 5.57 -5.02
C LYS A 318 21.21 6.47 -5.60
N LYS A 319 20.87 6.27 -6.87
CA LYS A 319 19.80 7.03 -7.57
C LYS A 319 18.52 6.20 -7.65
N ASP A 320 18.25 5.42 -6.63
CA ASP A 320 16.99 4.70 -6.46
C ASP A 320 16.21 5.29 -5.28
N GLN A 321 14.89 5.28 -5.34
CA GLN A 321 14.06 5.93 -4.34
C GLN A 321 12.65 5.32 -4.25
N PRO A 322 12.04 5.31 -3.05
CA PRO A 322 10.66 4.89 -2.90
C PRO A 322 9.75 5.90 -3.60
N LEU A 323 8.65 5.41 -4.18
CA LEU A 323 7.63 6.27 -4.78
C LEU A 323 6.96 7.16 -3.72
N LEU A 324 6.72 6.65 -2.51
CA LEU A 324 6.05 7.38 -1.43
C LEU A 324 6.95 8.51 -0.90
N LEU A 325 6.47 9.77 -0.95
CA LEU A 325 7.29 10.95 -0.68
C LEU A 325 7.79 11.04 0.78
N THR A 326 7.05 10.50 1.75
CA THR A 326 7.19 10.91 3.15
C THR A 326 7.52 9.79 4.14
N GLU A 327 8.14 10.18 5.27
CA GLU A 327 8.08 9.40 6.51
C GLU A 327 6.65 9.49 7.07
N GLY A 328 5.83 8.49 6.76
CA GLY A 328 4.43 8.42 7.18
C GLY A 328 3.44 8.44 6.01
N LEU A 329 2.19 8.11 6.32
CA LEU A 329 1.11 8.00 5.34
C LEU A 329 0.31 9.30 5.30
N ARG A 330 0.55 10.09 4.25
CA ARG A 330 -0.02 11.43 4.06
C ARG A 330 -0.90 11.44 2.82
N PHE A 331 -2.09 11.99 2.99
CA PHE A 331 -3.10 12.11 1.96
C PHE A 331 -3.48 13.58 1.82
N PRO A 332 -2.79 14.37 0.98
CA PRO A 332 -3.24 15.70 0.58
C PRO A 332 -4.58 15.62 -0.16
N LEU A 333 -5.54 16.44 0.25
CA LEU A 333 -6.90 16.45 -0.25
C LEU A 333 -7.34 17.89 -0.51
N GLU A 334 -7.84 18.13 -1.72
CA GLU A 334 -8.61 19.33 -2.06
C GLU A 334 -10.10 19.02 -1.89
N LEU A 335 -10.76 19.66 -0.92
CA LEU A 335 -12.19 19.54 -0.69
C LEU A 335 -12.91 20.73 -1.32
N ALA A 336 -13.94 20.48 -2.13
CA ALA A 336 -14.84 21.53 -2.59
C ALA A 336 -15.74 22.02 -1.46
N ALA A 337 -16.36 23.19 -1.63
CA ALA A 337 -17.33 23.74 -0.70
C ALA A 337 -18.45 22.74 -0.39
N GLY A 338 -18.66 22.43 0.89
CA GLY A 338 -19.66 21.43 1.32
C GLY A 338 -19.36 19.98 0.94
N GLU A 339 -18.16 19.67 0.41
CA GLU A 339 -17.82 18.32 -0.02
C GLU A 339 -17.70 17.36 1.17
N LYS A 340 -18.21 16.14 0.97
CA LYS A 340 -17.91 14.98 1.82
C LYS A 340 -17.00 14.02 1.07
N ARG A 341 -15.89 13.64 1.70
CA ARG A 341 -14.93 12.69 1.15
C ARG A 341 -14.61 11.60 2.14
N THR A 342 -14.69 10.35 1.71
CA THR A 342 -14.35 9.18 2.52
C THR A 342 -13.08 8.51 1.99
N LEU A 343 -12.14 8.21 2.89
CA LEU A 343 -10.98 7.36 2.66
C LEU A 343 -11.14 6.11 3.53
N THR A 344 -10.86 4.95 2.96
CA THR A 344 -10.95 3.67 3.68
C THR A 344 -9.57 3.08 3.88
N PHE A 345 -9.36 2.45 5.03
CA PHE A 345 -8.15 1.72 5.38
C PHE A 345 -8.49 0.38 6.04
N TYR A 346 -7.61 -0.59 5.90
CA TYR A 346 -7.77 -1.87 6.57
C TYR A 346 -6.63 -2.13 7.55
N VAL A 347 -6.98 -2.50 8.77
CA VAL A 347 -6.05 -2.65 9.88
C VAL A 347 -6.05 -4.08 10.36
N ALA A 348 -4.86 -4.65 10.56
CA ALA A 348 -4.73 -6.02 11.04
C ALA A 348 -5.20 -6.13 12.49
N CYS A 349 -6.13 -7.05 12.72
CA CYS A 349 -6.49 -7.49 14.07
C CYS A 349 -5.35 -8.23 14.76
N ALA A 350 -5.44 -8.33 16.09
CA ALA A 350 -4.57 -9.15 16.93
C ALA A 350 -4.20 -10.49 16.30
N GLY A 351 -2.87 -10.74 16.18
CA GLY A 351 -2.27 -11.94 15.57
C GLY A 351 -2.47 -12.11 14.05
N GLY A 352 -3.32 -11.31 13.41
CA GLY A 352 -3.70 -11.40 12.00
C GLY A 352 -2.85 -10.56 11.05
N GLN A 353 -3.29 -10.43 9.80
CA GLN A 353 -2.67 -9.56 8.80
C GLN A 353 -3.75 -8.87 7.99
N ALA A 354 -3.53 -7.60 7.66
CA ALA A 354 -4.42 -6.91 6.72
C ALA A 354 -4.18 -7.43 5.30
N VAL A 355 -5.22 -7.42 4.49
CA VAL A 355 -5.19 -7.97 3.13
C VAL A 355 -4.35 -7.10 2.21
N VAL A 356 -3.59 -7.70 1.30
CA VAL A 356 -2.88 -6.91 0.27
C VAL A 356 -3.91 -6.50 -0.81
N PRO A 357 -4.16 -5.20 -1.04
CA PRO A 357 -5.24 -4.73 -1.91
C PRO A 357 -5.22 -5.34 -3.32
N GLU A 358 -4.02 -5.54 -3.89
CA GLU A 358 -3.86 -6.08 -5.25
C GLU A 358 -4.04 -7.60 -5.33
N LEU A 359 -4.09 -8.30 -4.19
CA LEU A 359 -4.14 -9.76 -4.11
C LEU A 359 -5.45 -10.26 -3.47
N THR A 360 -6.40 -9.36 -3.23
CA THR A 360 -7.63 -9.68 -2.52
C THR A 360 -8.87 -9.37 -3.35
N ALA A 361 -9.92 -10.15 -3.14
CA ALA A 361 -11.26 -9.86 -3.65
C ALA A 361 -12.10 -9.03 -2.67
N TRP A 362 -11.57 -8.73 -1.47
CA TRP A 362 -12.26 -7.94 -0.46
C TRP A 362 -12.31 -6.45 -0.84
N THR A 363 -13.51 -5.95 -1.05
CA THR A 363 -13.85 -4.51 -1.14
C THR A 363 -14.46 -4.02 0.18
N PRO A 364 -14.53 -2.70 0.43
CA PRO A 364 -15.20 -2.16 1.62
C PRO A 364 -16.63 -2.69 1.77
N GLU A 365 -17.39 -2.75 0.69
CA GLU A 365 -18.79 -3.21 0.68
C GLU A 365 -18.90 -4.70 1.03
N SER A 366 -17.97 -5.53 0.52
CA SER A 366 -17.96 -6.96 0.82
C SER A 366 -17.56 -7.25 2.27
N LEU A 367 -16.64 -6.45 2.84
CA LEU A 367 -16.24 -6.53 4.25
C LEU A 367 -17.38 -6.12 5.18
N PHE A 368 -18.08 -5.02 4.85
CA PHE A 368 -19.26 -4.59 5.59
C PHE A 368 -20.38 -5.63 5.54
N ARG A 369 -20.66 -6.19 4.35
CA ARG A 369 -21.64 -7.27 4.17
C ARG A 369 -21.31 -8.48 5.05
N ALA A 370 -20.06 -8.92 5.05
CA ALA A 370 -19.61 -10.04 5.88
C ALA A 370 -19.80 -9.77 7.38
N ALA A 371 -19.47 -8.56 7.84
CA ALA A 371 -19.71 -8.15 9.23
C ALA A 371 -21.21 -8.20 9.59
N ARG A 372 -22.07 -7.69 8.71
CA ARG A 372 -23.53 -7.69 8.90
C ARG A 372 -24.11 -9.08 8.96
N GLU A 373 -23.68 -9.98 8.08
CA GLU A 373 -24.12 -11.38 8.05
C GLU A 373 -23.76 -12.11 9.35
N VAL A 374 -22.53 -11.94 9.85
CA VAL A 374 -22.09 -12.54 11.12
C VAL A 374 -22.91 -12.02 12.29
N TRP A 375 -23.12 -10.70 12.39
CA TRP A 375 -23.88 -10.13 13.51
C TRP A 375 -25.36 -10.47 13.46
N THR A 376 -25.95 -10.53 12.27
CA THR A 376 -27.35 -10.95 12.10
C THR A 376 -27.53 -12.42 12.50
N GLY A 377 -26.62 -13.30 12.07
CA GLY A 377 -26.65 -14.71 12.45
C GLY A 377 -26.36 -14.93 13.93
N TRP A 378 -25.55 -14.07 14.56
CA TRP A 378 -25.27 -14.14 15.99
C TRP A 378 -26.44 -13.66 16.85
N ALA A 379 -27.13 -12.59 16.45
CA ALA A 379 -28.30 -12.08 17.18
C ALA A 379 -29.50 -13.05 17.19
N GLN A 380 -29.50 -14.05 16.30
CA GLN A 380 -30.53 -15.10 16.21
C GLN A 380 -30.21 -16.34 17.07
N ARG A 381 -29.02 -16.41 17.69
CA ARG A 381 -28.62 -17.47 18.62
C ARG A 381 -28.84 -17.02 20.05
#